data_AF-A0A7X8ZWD2-F1
#
_entry.id   AF-A0A7X8ZWD2-F1
#
_cell.length_a   1.000
_cell.length_b   1.000
_cell.length_c   1.000
_cell.angle_alpha   90.00
_cell.angle_beta   90.00
_cell.angle_gamma   90.00
#
_symmetry.space_group_name_H-M   'P 1'
#
loop_
_entity.id
_entity.type
_entity.pdbx_description
1 polymer ?
#
loop_
_entity_poly.entity_id
_entity_poly.type
_entity_poly.pdbx_seq_one_letter_code
_entity_poly.pdbx_strand_id
1 'polypeptide(L)' 'MNESKNKQLLLDKRYMRMALIWSENSYCKRRQVGALLVKYKMIISDGY' A
#
# COMPACT_ATOMS: atom_id res chain seq x y z
N MET A 1 -14.17 19.52 -8.42
CA MET A 1 -13.69 18.43 -7.55
C MET A 1 -12.32 18.84 -7.01
N ASN A 2 -12.15 19.04 -5.71
CA ASN A 2 -10.95 19.65 -5.13
C ASN A 2 -9.66 18.91 -5.54
N GLU A 3 -8.70 19.61 -6.16
CA GLU A 3 -7.43 19.03 -6.65
C GLU A 3 -6.66 18.24 -5.58
N SER A 4 -6.77 18.65 -4.31
CA SER A 4 -6.16 17.96 -3.17
C SER A 4 -6.65 16.52 -3.00
N LYS A 5 -7.94 16.26 -3.26
CA LYS A 5 -8.51 14.90 -3.20
C LYS A 5 -7.95 14.01 -4.31
N ASN A 6 -7.71 14.56 -5.50
CA ASN A 6 -7.13 13.81 -6.61
C ASN A 6 -5.67 13.43 -6.34
N LYS A 7 -4.88 14.34 -5.76
CA LYS A 7 -3.48 14.07 -5.37
C LYS A 7 -3.39 12.99 -4.29
N GLN A 8 -4.26 13.03 -3.28
CA GLN A 8 -4.31 12.02 -2.24
C GLN A 8 -4.68 10.64 -2.81
N LEU A 9 -5.75 10.57 -3.62
CA LEU A 9 -6.19 9.33 -4.25
C LEU A 9 -5.10 8.69 -5.12
N LEU A 10 -4.33 9.51 -5.86
CA LEU A 10 -3.23 9.01 -6.67
C LEU A 10 -2.12 8.41 -5.82
N LEU A 11 -1.80 9.04 -4.68
CA LEU A 11 -0.83 8.55 -3.73
C LEU A 11 -1.31 7.25 -3.06
N ASP A 12 -2.56 7.19 -2.63
CA ASP A 12 -3.16 6.00 -2.01
C ASP A 12 -3.14 4.80 -2.97
N LYS A 13 -3.42 5.02 -4.26
CA LYS A 13 -3.30 3.97 -5.29
C LYS A 13 -1.87 3.44 -5.42
N ARG A 14 -0.85 4.28 -5.24
CA ARG A 14 0.56 3.86 -5.24
C ARG A 14 0.88 2.98 -4.03
N TYR A 15 0.40 3.36 -2.84
CA TYR A 15 0.54 2.52 -1.63
C TYR A 15 -0.15 1.17 -1.81
N MET A 16 -1.37 1.13 -2.35
CA MET A 16 -2.06 -0.14 -2.62
C MET A 16 -1.29 -1.03 -3.59
N ARG A 17 -0.65 -0.45 -4.62
CA ARG A 17 0.21 -1.20 -5.53
C ARG A 17 1.46 -1.75 -4.84
N MET A 18 2.10 -0.96 -3.97
CA MET A 18 3.21 -1.44 -3.15
C MET A 18 2.80 -2.57 -2.21
N ALA A 19 1.63 -2.48 -1.56
CA ALA A 19 1.12 -3.53 -0.69
C ALA A 19 0.92 -4.85 -1.47
N LEU A 20 0.45 -4.77 -2.72
CA LEU A 20 0.35 -5.95 -3.58
C LEU A 20 1.73 -6.53 -3.93
N ILE A 21 2.72 -5.69 -4.27
CA ILE A 21 4.08 -6.16 -4.55
C ILE A 21 4.69 -6.84 -3.33
N TRP A 22 4.50 -6.27 -2.13
CA TRP A 22 4.96 -6.90 -0.90
C TRP A 22 4.36 -8.29 -0.69
N SER A 23 3.08 -8.47 -1.05
CA SER A 23 2.40 -9.76 -0.93
C SER A 23 3.07 -10.89 -1.70
N GLU A 24 3.74 -10.58 -2.82
CA GLU A 24 4.43 -11.58 -3.65
C GLU A 24 5.55 -12.32 -2.91
N ASN A 25 6.13 -11.68 -1.88
CA ASN A 25 7.16 -12.31 -1.05
C ASN A 25 6.57 -13.32 -0.04
N SER A 26 5.24 -13.36 0.12
CA SER A 26 4.57 -14.23 1.08
C SER A 26 4.64 -15.70 0.66
N TYR A 27 5.15 -16.54 1.56
CA TYR A 27 5.24 -17.99 1.36
C TYR A 27 3.89 -18.72 1.51
N CYS A 28 2.81 -18.01 1.84
CA CYS A 28 1.50 -18.60 2.08
C CYS A 28 0.87 -19.15 0.78
N LYS A 29 0.52 -20.45 0.78
CA LYS A 29 -0.10 -21.12 -0.38
C LYS A 29 -1.57 -20.75 -0.61
N ARG A 30 -2.29 -20.35 0.44
CA ARG A 30 -3.74 -20.08 0.35
C ARG A 30 -4.02 -18.65 -0.14
N ARG A 31 -3.30 -17.68 0.42
CA ARG A 31 -3.44 -16.27 0.05
C ARG A 31 -2.19 -15.50 0.42
N GLN A 32 -1.60 -14.86 -0.58
CA GLN A 32 -0.54 -13.89 -0.43
C GLN A 32 -1.17 -12.53 -0.10
N VAL A 33 -0.76 -11.92 1.01
CA VAL A 33 -1.28 -10.63 1.50
C VAL A 33 -0.09 -9.72 1.73
N GLY A 34 -0.26 -8.42 1.52
CA GLY A 34 0.74 -7.43 1.89
C GLY A 34 0.05 -6.24 2.53
N ALA A 35 0.73 -5.61 3.48
CA ALA A 35 0.21 -4.54 4.29
C ALA A 35 1.23 -3.42 4.41
N LEU A 36 0.73 -2.18 4.49
CA LEU A 36 1.51 -0.98 4.74
C LEU A 36 0.82 -0.19 5.85
N LEU A 37 1.60 0.27 6.83
CA LEU A 37 1.18 1.25 7.82
C LEU A 37 1.81 2.60 7.48
N VAL A 38 0.99 3.62 7.25
CA VAL A 38 1.44 4.93 6.75
C VAL A 38 1.09 6.03 7.75
N LYS A 39 2.04 6.90 8.07
CA LYS A 39 1.86 8.10 8.90
C LYS A 39 2.56 9.28 8.23
N TYR A 40 1.88 10.41 8.09
CA TYR A 40 2.41 11.62 7.45
C TYR A 40 3.02 11.37 6.05
N LYS A 41 2.36 10.53 5.22
CA LYS A 41 2.83 10.13 3.88
C LYS A 41 4.15 9.33 3.88
N MET A 42 4.58 8.83 5.03
CA MET A 42 5.72 7.94 5.18
C MET A 42 5.23 6.55 5.58
N ILE A 43 5.78 5.51 4.95
CA ILE A 43 5.57 4.14 5.40
C ILE A 43 6.37 3.98 6.69
N ILE A 44 5.70 3.66 7.78
CA ILE A 44 6.32 3.45 9.10
C ILE A 44 6.44 1.95 9.44
N SER A 45 5.75 1.09 8.70
CA SER A 45 5.89 -0.36 8.75
C SER A 45 5.26 -0.99 7.50
N ASP A 46 5.79 -2.13 7.10
CA ASP A 46 5.34 -2.96 5.98
C ASP A 46 5.50 -4.46 6.29
N GLY A 47 4.76 -5.31 5.57
CA GLY A 47 4.79 -6.76 5.77
C GLY A 47 3.94 -7.55 4.76
N TYR A 48 4.10 -8.88 4.77
CA TYR A 48 3.43 -9.83 3.86
C TYR A 48 3.24 -11.24 4.46
#